data_AF-A0A1G9JQX8-F1
#
_entry.id   AF-A0A1G9JQX8-F1
#
_cell.length_a   1.000
_cell.length_b   1.000
_cell.length_c   1.000
_cell.angle_alpha   90.00
_cell.angle_beta   90.00
_cell.angle_gamma   90.00
#
_symmetry.space_group_name_H-M   'P 1'
#
loop_
_entity.id
_entity.type
_entity.pdbx_description
1 polymer ?
#
loop_
_entity_poly.entity_id
_entity_poly.type
_entity_poly.pdbx_seq_one_letter_code
_entity_poly.pdbx_strand_id
1 'polypeptide(L)' 'MIKERLISLINKERTTTWFEKQTGIDRYRWQNIKNGKVRLSDAEIDAVVVLFPQYAYWLISGKTAPEIGQISPEQEQ' A
#
# COMPACT_ATOMS: atom_id res chain seq x y z
N MET A 1 -5.63 9.16 6.94
CA MET A 1 -4.60 8.45 7.75
C MET A 1 -3.90 7.41 6.87
N ILE A 2 -2.87 6.71 7.37
CA ILE A 2 -2.08 5.73 6.59
C ILE A 2 -2.94 4.66 5.89
N LYS A 3 -4.05 4.25 6.52
CA LYS A 3 -5.02 3.29 5.98
C LYS A 3 -5.58 3.74 4.64
N GLU A 4 -6.03 4.99 4.52
CA GLU A 4 -6.66 5.50 3.30
C GLU A 4 -5.66 5.52 2.13
N ARG A 5 -4.39 5.88 2.39
CA ARG A 5 -3.32 5.87 1.39
C ARG A 5 -2.95 4.44 0.97
N LEU A 6 -2.87 3.51 1.91
CA LEU A 6 -2.63 2.11 1.57
C LEU A 6 -3.76 1.53 0.72
N ILE A 7 -5.02 1.85 1.04
CA ILE A 7 -6.17 1.42 0.24
C ILE A 7 -6.15 2.06 -1.16
N SER A 8 -5.78 3.34 -1.29
CA SER A 8 -5.68 3.99 -2.60
C SER A 8 -4.58 3.34 -3.46
N LEU A 9 -3.41 3.06 -2.87
CA LEU A 9 -2.32 2.35 -3.52
C LEU A 9 -2.76 0.96 -3.99
N ILE A 10 -3.35 0.15 -3.10
CA ILE A 10 -3.82 -1.20 -3.47
C ILE A 10 -4.84 -1.15 -4.60
N ASN A 11 -5.75 -0.16 -4.58
CA ASN A 11 -6.77 -0.03 -5.63
C ASN A 11 -6.19 0.40 -6.98
N LYS A 12 -5.14 1.23 -6.97
CA LYS A 12 -4.53 1.77 -8.18
C LYS A 12 -3.55 0.79 -8.83
N GLU A 13 -2.76 0.11 -8.01
CA GLU A 13 -1.65 -0.68 -8.50
C GLU A 13 -2.09 -2.06 -9.00
N ARG A 14 -2.66 -2.91 -8.15
CA ARG A 14 -2.79 -4.36 -8.46
C ARG A 14 -4.00 -5.02 -7.80
N THR A 15 -4.31 -6.25 -8.20
CA THR A 15 -5.40 -7.04 -7.59
C THR A 15 -5.02 -7.62 -6.23
N THR A 16 -6.01 -7.93 -5.38
CA THR A 16 -5.75 -8.61 -4.08
C THR A 16 -5.11 -9.99 -4.26
N THR A 17 -5.40 -10.68 -5.36
CA THR A 17 -4.75 -11.95 -5.74
C THR A 17 -3.27 -11.77 -6.08
N TRP A 18 -2.87 -10.61 -6.60
CA TRP A 18 -1.46 -10.30 -6.85
C TRP A 18 -0.74 -10.07 -5.51
N PHE A 19 -1.32 -9.28 -4.62
CA PHE A 19 -0.75 -9.05 -3.28
C PHE A 19 -0.58 -10.35 -2.50
N GLU A 20 -1.55 -11.25 -2.53
CA GLU A 20 -1.43 -12.58 -1.91
C GLU A 20 -0.23 -13.37 -2.43
N LYS A 21 -0.05 -13.41 -3.76
CA LYS A 21 1.11 -14.09 -4.37
C LYS A 21 2.45 -13.47 -3.98
N GLN A 22 2.50 -12.15 -3.81
CA GLN A 22 3.75 -11.44 -3.50
C GLN A 22 4.09 -11.44 -2.01
N THR A 23 3.08 -11.42 -1.14
CA THR A 23 3.25 -11.18 0.30
C THR A 23 2.98 -12.42 1.15
N GLY A 24 2.29 -13.43 0.59
CA GLY A 24 1.76 -14.56 1.35
C GLY A 24 0.57 -14.20 2.23
N ILE A 25 0.16 -12.94 2.29
CA ILE A 25 -1.01 -12.48 3.06
C ILE A 25 -2.27 -12.81 2.26
N ASP A 26 -3.17 -13.57 2.88
CA ASP A 26 -4.41 -14.07 2.28
C ASP A 26 -5.21 -12.99 1.54
N ARG A 27 -5.74 -13.33 0.35
CA ARG A 27 -6.50 -12.37 -0.48
C ARG A 27 -7.73 -11.80 0.21
N TYR A 28 -8.39 -12.57 1.08
CA TYR A 28 -9.58 -12.13 1.81
C TYR A 28 -9.19 -11.19 2.93
N ARG A 29 -8.00 -11.33 3.53
CA ARG A 29 -7.41 -10.32 4.42
C ARG A 29 -7.29 -8.98 3.70
N TRP A 30 -6.65 -8.94 2.54
CA TRP A 30 -6.57 -7.72 1.71
C TRP A 30 -7.94 -7.15 1.35
N GLN A 31 -8.88 -8.01 0.95
CA GLN A 31 -10.22 -7.59 0.60
C GLN A 31 -11.00 -7.02 1.79
N ASN A 32 -10.82 -7.58 2.99
CA ASN A 32 -11.43 -7.07 4.21
C ASN A 32 -10.83 -5.72 4.63
N ILE A 33 -9.52 -5.50 4.43
CA ILE A 33 -8.87 -4.20 4.68
C ILE A 33 -9.45 -3.13 3.75
N LYS A 34 -9.54 -3.44 2.45
CA LYS A 34 -10.13 -2.55 1.44
C LYS A 34 -11.57 -2.15 1.78
N ASN A 35 -12.36 -3.11 2.26
CA ASN A 35 -13.75 -2.89 2.66
C ASN A 35 -13.90 -2.28 4.05
N GLY A 36 -12.79 -1.97 4.74
CA GLY A 36 -12.79 -1.41 6.08
C GLY A 36 -13.30 -2.36 7.18
N LYS A 37 -13.50 -3.64 6.88
CA LYS A 37 -14.00 -4.66 7.82
C LYS A 37 -12.98 -5.04 8.89
N VAL A 38 -11.70 -4.87 8.59
CA VAL A 38 -10.60 -5.15 9.52
C VAL A 38 -9.63 -3.96 9.58
N ARG A 39 -8.96 -3.82 10.73
CA ARG A 39 -7.89 -2.83 10.89
C ARG A 39 -6.62 -3.28 10.17
N LEU A 40 -5.92 -2.31 9.62
CA LEU A 40 -4.58 -2.46 9.06
C LEU A 40 -3.59 -2.74 10.20
N SER A 41 -2.72 -3.74 10.05
CA SER A 41 -1.60 -4.00 10.95
C SER A 41 -0.26 -3.60 10.32
N ASP A 42 0.81 -3.72 11.11
CA ASP A 42 2.21 -3.58 10.69
C ASP A 42 2.57 -4.53 9.53
N ALA A 43 2.16 -5.80 9.60
CA ALA A 43 2.47 -6.80 8.56
C ALA A 43 2.05 -6.36 7.15
N GLU A 44 0.88 -5.72 7.00
CA GLU A 44 0.44 -5.22 5.70
C GLU A 44 1.17 -3.93 5.27
N ILE A 45 1.57 -3.09 6.23
CA ILE A 45 2.35 -1.89 5.95
C ILE A 45 3.74 -2.31 5.45
N ASP A 46 4.42 -3.21 6.15
CA ASP A 46 5.75 -3.71 5.79
C ASP A 46 5.72 -4.38 4.42
N ALA A 47 4.72 -5.23 4.16
CA ALA A 47 4.54 -5.87 2.87
C ALA A 47 4.41 -4.86 1.73
N VAL A 48 3.63 -3.78 1.91
CA VAL A 48 3.47 -2.73 0.91
C VAL A 48 4.77 -1.92 0.73
N VAL A 49 5.46 -1.58 1.81
CA VAL A 49 6.74 -0.84 1.76
C VAL A 49 7.82 -1.63 1.02
N VAL A 50 7.86 -2.95 1.19
CA VAL A 50 8.81 -3.82 0.47
C VAL A 50 8.49 -3.89 -1.02
N LEU A 51 7.20 -3.99 -1.38
CA LEU A 51 6.78 -4.09 -2.79
C LEU A 51 6.86 -2.74 -3.53
N PHE A 52 6.65 -1.64 -2.81
CA PHE A 52 6.61 -0.30 -3.38
C PHE A 52 7.47 0.67 -2.54
N PRO A 53 8.80 0.48 -2.53
CA PRO A 53 9.71 1.27 -1.69
C PRO A 53 9.69 2.77 -2.05
N GLN A 54 9.37 3.10 -3.31
CA GLN A 54 9.23 4.48 -3.77
C GLN A 54 8.05 5.22 -3.13
N TYR A 55 7.08 4.49 -2.55
CA TYR A 55 5.90 5.06 -1.91
C TYR A 55 6.00 5.11 -0.38
N ALA A 56 7.09 4.66 0.23
CA ALA A 56 7.22 4.50 1.68
C ALA A 56 7.01 5.84 2.44
N TYR A 57 7.69 6.90 2.00
CA TYR A 57 7.59 8.22 2.63
C TYR A 57 6.17 8.78 2.51
N TRP A 58 5.55 8.66 1.33
CA TRP A 58 4.17 9.09 1.11
C TRP A 58 3.17 8.28 1.93
N LEU A 59 3.34 6.96 2.02
CA LEU A 59 2.46 6.08 2.76
C LEU A 59 2.38 6.49 4.24
N ILE A 60 3.53 6.78 4.84
CA ILE A 60 3.65 7.12 6.26
C ILE A 60 3.35 8.60 6.52
N SER A 61 4.02 9.50 5.82
CA SER A 61 3.98 10.94 6.12
C SER A 61 2.87 11.69 5.36
N GLY A 62 2.39 11.14 4.25
CA GLY A 62 1.50 11.84 3.31
C GLY A 62 2.19 12.90 2.45
N LYS A 63 3.51 13.03 2.55
CA LYS A 63 4.32 13.94 1.76
C LYS A 63 5.11 13.18 0.70
N THR A 64 5.59 13.89 -0.31
CA THR A 64 6.45 13.34 -1.35
C THR A 64 7.78 14.09 -1.33
N ALA A 65 8.84 13.42 -1.78
CA ALA A 65 10.19 13.94 -1.93
C ALA A 65 10.78 13.36 -3.24
N PRO A 66 10.32 13.84 -4.41
CA PRO A 66 10.71 13.30 -5.71
C PRO A 66 12.22 13.33 -5.97
N GLU A 67 12.94 14.29 -5.37
CA GLU A 67 14.38 14.45 -5.46
C GLU A 67 15.18 13.26 -4.92
N ILE A 68 14.58 12.46 -4.03
CA ILE A 68 15.15 11.20 -3.51
C ILE A 68 14.35 9.97 -3.96
N GLY A 69 13.55 10.10 -5.02
CA GLY A 69 12.75 9.01 -5.58
C GLY A 69 11.57 8.57 -4.71
N GLN A 70 11.19 9.38 -3.71
CA GLN A 70 10.04 9.11 -2.85
C GLN A 70 8.81 9.86 -3.37
N ILE A 71 7.95 9.15 -4.08
CA ILE A 71 6.81 9.72 -4.80
C ILE A 71 5.49 9.16 -4.27
N SER A 72 4.37 9.59 -4.85
CA SER A 72 3.08 8.96 -4.65
C SER A 72 2.63 8.21 -5.91
N PRO A 73 1.68 7.26 -5.82
CA PRO A 73 1.12 6.59 -6.99
C PRO A 73 0.52 7.55 -8.02
N GLU A 74 0.09 8.74 -7.62
CA GLU A 74 -0.40 9.81 -8.52
C GLU A 74 0.70 10.45 -9.35
N GLN A 75 1.94 10.48 -8.86
CA GLN A 75 3.08 11.09 -9.55
C GLN A 75 3.81 10.10 -10.48
N GLU A 76 3.58 8.79 -10.36
CA GLU A 76 4.16 7.77 -11.25
C GLU A 76 3.45 7.69 -12.63
N GLN A 77 2.40 8.49 -12.85
CA GLN A 77 1.61 8.53 -14.10
C GLN A 77 2.22 9.37 -15.22
#